data_AF-A0A2N5KHN2-F1
#
_entry.id   AF-A0A2N5KHN2-F1
#
_cell.length_a   1.000
_cell.length_b   1.000
_cell.length_c   1.000
_cell.angle_alpha   90.00
_cell.angle_beta   90.00
_cell.angle_gamma   90.00
#
_symmetry.space_group_name_H-M   'P 1'
#
loop_
_entity.id
_entity.type
_entity.pdbx_description
1 polymer ?
#
loop_
_entity_poly.entity_id
_entity_poly.type
_entity_poly.pdbx_seq_one_letter_code
_entity_poly.pdbx_strand_id
1 'polypeptide(L)'
;VEIAGGTRHDGADLLLVTDALFRLPEAYVEELEGHKRRLGFKLYSVLIGAGRARAEGELGRYSEEVWAASDLAADANGVAGSIFGRIS
;
A
#
# COMPACT_ATOMS: atom_id res chain seq x y z
N VAL A 1 -15.36 1.76 6.04
CA VAL A 1 -14.30 0.81 5.60
C VAL A 1 -14.25 -0.27 6.65
N GLU A 2 -14.57 -1.51 6.28
CA GLU A 2 -14.58 -2.64 7.21
C GLU A 2 -13.30 -3.45 6.97
N ILE A 3 -12.43 -3.53 7.97
CA ILE A 3 -11.19 -4.31 7.88
C ILE A 3 -11.53 -5.74 8.31
N ALA A 4 -11.79 -6.60 7.33
CA ALA A 4 -12.03 -8.03 7.54
C ALA A 4 -10.70 -8.79 7.58
N GLY A 5 -10.49 -9.59 8.64
CA GLY A 5 -9.46 -10.63 8.68
C GLY A 5 -8.25 -10.30 9.56
N GLY A 6 -8.40 -10.46 10.88
CA GLY A 6 -7.29 -10.47 11.82
C GLY A 6 -6.79 -11.89 12.07
N THR A 7 -6.02 -12.47 11.15
CA THR A 7 -5.06 -13.52 11.53
C THR A 7 -3.76 -12.81 11.91
N ARG A 8 -3.29 -12.99 13.16
CA ARG A 8 -1.96 -12.56 13.58
C ARG A 8 -0.93 -13.35 12.77
N HIS A 9 -0.58 -12.83 11.61
CA HIS A 9 0.65 -13.21 10.94
C HIS A 9 1.71 -12.23 11.41
N ASP A 10 2.55 -12.68 12.34
CA ASP A 10 3.74 -11.94 12.73
C ASP A 10 4.58 -11.68 11.47
N GLY A 11 4.81 -10.41 11.15
CA GLY A 11 5.64 -9.98 10.02
C GLY A 11 4.96 -9.92 8.65
N ALA A 12 3.62 -9.88 8.56
CA ALA A 12 2.95 -9.70 7.27
C ALA A 12 2.85 -8.22 6.87
N ASP A 13 3.41 -7.88 5.70
CA ASP A 13 3.18 -6.59 5.04
C ASP A 13 1.80 -6.56 4.36
N LEU A 14 1.20 -5.38 4.26
CA LEU A 14 -0.14 -5.17 3.69
C LEU A 14 -0.07 -4.61 2.27
N LEU A 15 -0.97 -5.08 1.42
CA LEU A 15 -1.17 -4.57 0.06
C LEU A 15 -2.56 -3.91 -0.05
N LEU A 16 -2.59 -2.61 -0.34
CA LEU A 16 -3.79 -1.85 -0.64
C LEU A 16 -3.98 -1.75 -2.15
N VAL A 17 -5.13 -2.22 -2.65
CA VAL A 17 -5.52 -2.06 -4.06
C VAL A 17 -6.66 -1.05 -4.12
N THR A 18 -6.47 0.05 -4.85
CA THR A 18 -7.39 1.20 -4.83
C THR A 18 -7.38 1.98 -6.14
N ASP A 19 -8.44 2.75 -6.42
CA ASP A 19 -8.49 3.73 -7.52
C ASP A 19 -8.12 5.16 -7.07
N ALA A 20 -7.78 5.33 -5.79
CA ALA A 20 -7.44 6.59 -5.13
C ALA A 20 -8.52 7.69 -5.23
N LEU A 21 -9.79 7.33 -5.47
CA LEU A 21 -10.90 8.28 -5.39
C LEU A 21 -11.22 8.65 -3.93
N PHE A 22 -11.03 7.71 -3.01
CA PHE A 22 -11.25 7.93 -1.59
C PHE A 22 -9.98 8.41 -0.89
N ARG A 23 -10.12 9.45 -0.06
CA ARG A 23 -9.06 9.96 0.80
C ARG A 23 -9.30 9.56 2.24
N LEU A 24 -8.27 9.06 2.90
CA LEU A 24 -8.34 8.77 4.32
C LEU A 24 -8.32 10.09 5.10
N PRO A 25 -9.28 10.31 6.03
CA PRO A 25 -9.19 11.45 6.93
C PRO A 25 -7.91 11.36 7.79
N GLU A 26 -7.36 12.51 8.17
CA GLU A 26 -6.06 12.59 8.89
C GLU A 26 -5.98 11.69 10.12
N ALA A 27 -7.06 11.66 10.93
CA ALA A 27 -7.13 10.83 12.12
C ALA A 27 -6.91 9.32 11.84
N TYR A 28 -7.38 8.83 10.68
CA TYR A 28 -7.17 7.44 10.27
C TYR A 28 -5.75 7.20 9.76
N VAL A 29 -5.12 8.21 9.14
CA VAL A 29 -3.71 8.12 8.71
C VAL A 29 -2.81 8.00 9.94
N GLU A 30 -3.04 8.82 10.97
CA GLU A 30 -2.31 8.75 12.23
C GLU A 30 -2.49 7.41 12.95
N GLU A 31 -3.71 6.88 12.98
CA GLU A 31 -4.02 5.56 13.55
C GLU A 31 -3.28 4.44 12.80
N LEU A 32 -3.34 4.47 11.47
CA LEU A 32 -2.66 3.49 10.61
C LEU A 32 -1.15 3.51 10.82
N GLU A 33 -0.53 4.68 10.87
CA GLU A 33 0.90 4.83 11.17
C GLU A 33 1.26 4.36 12.59
N GLY A 34 0.38 4.60 13.56
CA GLY A 34 0.49 4.03 14.91
C GLY A 34 0.51 2.50 14.89
N HIS A 35 -0.36 1.88 14.09
CA HIS A 35 -0.40 0.44 13.92
C HIS A 35 0.80 -0.13 13.18
N LYS A 36 1.24 0.50 12.07
CA LYS A 36 2.46 0.11 11.33
C LYS A 36 3.67 0.02 12.26
N ARG A 37 3.90 1.06 13.07
CA ARG A 37 5.01 1.07 14.04
C ARG A 37 4.88 0.02 15.13
N ARG A 38 3.68 -0.16 15.67
CA ARG A 38 3.43 -1.10 16.79
C ARG A 38 3.55 -2.56 16.36
N LEU A 39 3.14 -2.87 15.14
CA LEU A 39 3.03 -4.23 14.62
C LEU A 39 4.17 -4.57 13.65
N GLY A 40 4.97 -3.58 13.23
CA GLY A 40 6.16 -3.78 12.40
C GLY A 40 5.85 -4.15 10.94
N PHE A 41 4.69 -3.77 10.40
CA PHE A 41 4.33 -4.03 9.01
C PHE A 41 4.50 -2.79 8.12
N LYS A 42 4.70 -3.03 6.83
CA LYS A 42 4.70 -2.04 5.76
C LYS A 42 3.38 -2.06 5.02
N LEU A 43 3.01 -0.92 4.45
CA LEU A 43 1.85 -0.80 3.58
C LEU A 43 2.32 -0.43 2.17
N TYR A 44 1.84 -1.19 1.21
CA TYR A 44 2.16 -1.09 -0.20
C TYR A 44 0.89 -0.80 -0.98
N SER A 45 0.90 0.17 -1.90
CA SER A 45 -0.32 0.57 -2.62
C SER A 45 -0.24 0.32 -4.12
N VAL A 46 -1.31 -0.25 -4.68
CA VAL A 46 -1.49 -0.48 -6.11
C VAL A 46 -2.70 0.31 -6.59
N LEU A 47 -2.45 1.22 -7.53
CA LEU A 47 -3.43 2.09 -8.15
C LEU A 47 -4.05 1.44 -9.39
N ILE A 48 -5.37 1.30 -9.40
CA ILE A 48 -6.13 0.82 -10.57
C ILE A 48 -6.82 1.99 -11.25
N GLY A 49 -6.69 2.10 -12.58
CA GLY A 49 -7.52 2.96 -13.43
C GLY A 49 -7.23 4.46 -13.41
N ALA A 50 -6.64 5.03 -12.35
CA ALA A 50 -6.43 6.48 -12.22
C ALA A 50 -5.01 6.96 -12.62
N GLY A 51 -4.90 8.24 -12.99
CA GLY A 51 -3.64 8.89 -13.33
C GLY A 51 -2.70 9.03 -12.12
N ARG A 52 -1.59 8.28 -12.16
CA ARG A 52 -0.51 8.15 -11.17
C ARG A 52 -0.19 9.44 -10.40
N ALA A 53 -0.03 10.57 -11.10
CA ALA A 53 0.38 11.86 -10.53
C ALA A 53 -0.53 12.40 -9.41
N ARG A 54 -1.84 12.09 -9.43
CA ARG A 54 -2.78 12.57 -8.38
C ARG A 54 -2.81 11.66 -7.15
N ALA A 55 -2.56 10.37 -7.35
CA ALA A 55 -2.68 9.35 -6.31
C ALA A 55 -1.40 9.19 -5.50
N GLU A 56 -0.22 9.33 -6.13
CA GLU A 56 1.08 9.19 -5.45
C GLU A 56 1.22 10.16 -4.26
N GLY A 57 0.77 11.41 -4.41
CA GLY A 57 0.88 12.40 -3.35
C GLY A 57 0.07 12.09 -2.09
N GLU A 58 -1.09 11.44 -2.23
CA GLU A 58 -1.94 11.08 -1.09
C GLU A 58 -1.61 9.69 -0.54
N LEU A 59 -1.49 8.69 -1.41
CA LEU A 59 -1.17 7.32 -1.00
C LEU A 59 0.24 7.22 -0.40
N GLY A 60 1.19 8.02 -0.90
CA GLY A 60 2.56 8.09 -0.40
C GLY A 60 2.70 8.62 1.02
N ARG A 61 1.62 9.17 1.61
CA ARG A 61 1.61 9.61 3.01
C ARG A 61 1.62 8.46 4.01
N TYR A 62 1.16 7.29 3.59
CA TYR A 62 1.00 6.12 4.46
C TYR A 62 1.45 4.80 3.81
N SER A 63 1.85 4.84 2.54
CA SER A 63 2.40 3.70 1.81
C SER A 63 3.91 3.86 1.65
N GLU A 64 4.66 2.77 1.80
CA GLU A 64 6.09 2.73 1.52
C GLU A 64 6.38 2.97 0.04
N GLU A 65 5.57 2.36 -0.83
CA GLU A 65 5.61 2.54 -2.27
C GLU A 65 4.19 2.50 -2.87
N VAL A 66 4.05 3.18 -4.00
CA VAL A 66 2.81 3.26 -4.78
C VAL A 66 3.14 2.90 -6.23
N TRP A 67 2.44 1.91 -6.78
CA TRP A 67 2.59 1.52 -8.19
C TRP A 67 1.26 1.63 -8.93
N ALA A 68 1.30 1.94 -10.23
CA ALA A 68 0.12 1.74 -11.06
C ALA A 68 0.00 0.26 -11.44
N ALA A 69 -1.22 -0.27 -11.49
CA ALA A 69 -1.49 -1.63 -11.96
C ALA A 69 -1.02 -1.85 -13.41
N SER A 70 -0.99 -0.80 -14.22
CA SER A 70 -0.38 -0.83 -15.56
C SER A 70 1.12 -1.13 -15.54
N ASP A 71 1.84 -0.63 -14.53
CA ASP A 71 3.28 -0.83 -14.40
C ASP A 71 3.59 -2.28 -14.01
N LEU A 72 2.76 -2.83 -13.10
CA LEU A 72 2.76 -4.25 -12.75
C LEU A 72 2.48 -5.15 -13.96
N ALA A 73 1.55 -4.75 -14.84
CA ALA A 73 1.22 -5.52 -16.03
C ALA A 73 2.30 -5.42 -17.13
N ALA A 74 3.03 -4.31 -17.20
CA ALA A 74 4.09 -4.09 -18.19
C ALA A 74 5.40 -4.81 -17.85
N ASP A 75 5.74 -4.94 -16.56
CA ASP A 75 6.91 -5.69 -16.09
C ASP A 75 6.63 -6.38 -14.75
N ALA A 76 5.84 -7.46 -14.81
CA ALA A 76 5.44 -8.21 -13.62
C ALA A 76 6.64 -8.77 -12.83
N ASN A 77 7.74 -9.13 -13.51
CA ASN A 77 8.91 -9.72 -12.87
C ASN A 77 9.80 -8.65 -12.19
N GLY A 78 9.99 -7.49 -12.82
CA GLY A 78 10.75 -6.39 -12.21
C GLY A 78 10.06 -5.80 -10.99
N VAL A 79 8.72 -5.65 -11.05
CA VAL A 79 7.95 -5.11 -9.92
C VAL A 79 7.71 -6.14 -8.82
N ALA A 80 7.48 -7.41 -9.14
CA ALA A 80 7.50 -8.46 -8.11
C ALA A 80 8.88 -8.54 -7.44
N GLY A 81 9.96 -8.34 -8.20
CA GLY A 81 11.32 -8.22 -7.66
C GLY A 81 11.50 -7.04 -6.71
N SER A 82 10.88 -5.88 -6.94
CA SER A 82 10.94 -4.75 -6.00
C SER A 82 10.09 -4.97 -4.75
N ILE A 83 8.93 -5.64 -4.89
CA ILE A 83 8.01 -5.96 -3.79
C ILE A 83 8.59 -7.04 -2.87
N PHE A 84 9.10 -8.14 -3.44
CA PHE A 84 9.52 -9.32 -2.68
C PHE A 84 11.04 -9.44 -2.51
N GLY A 85 11.86 -8.80 -3.36
CA GLY A 85 13.31 -8.88 -3.32
C GLY A 85 13.99 -8.05 -2.22
N ARG A 86 13.24 -7.20 -1.51
CA ARG A 86 13.70 -6.51 -0.28
C ARG A 86 13.34 -7.26 1.01
N ILE A 87 12.72 -8.44 0.89
CA ILE A 87 12.46 -9.35 2.00
C ILE A 87 13.66 -10.31 2.07
N SER A 88 14.79 -9.80 2.57
CA SER A 88 16.01 -10.57 2.85
C SER A 88 16.72 -9.99 4.05
#